data_AF-C0ERG2-F1
#
_entry.id   AF-C0ERG2-F1
#
_cell.length_a   1.000
_cell.length_b   1.000
_cell.length_c   1.000
_cell.angle_alpha   90.00
_cell.angle_beta   90.00
_cell.angle_gamma   90.00
#
_symmetry.space_group_name_H-M   'P 1'
#
loop_
_entity.id
_entity.type
_entity.pdbx_description
1 polymer ?
#
loop_
_entity_poly.entity_id
_entity_poly.type
_entity_poly.pdbx_seq_one_letter_code
_entity_poly.pdbx_strand_id
1 'polypeptide(L)'
;MLYLLTGVPGSGKTLKVVSMLAKQKDFMNRPLYVDGIPDLKIPHEEIPEGESIQTWPKWAPPGAIIVVDECQRIFRPRPSGSKVPDYVAELETHRHRGLDFLLITQHPRLIDVHLRSLIEHHTHFSKTNLGLRRKLEWT
;
A
#
# COMPACT_ATOMS: atom_id res chain seq x y z
N MET A 1 5.41 8.66 -2.15
CA MET A 1 5.32 7.76 -3.32
C MET A 1 4.25 6.71 -3.07
N LEU A 2 3.52 6.30 -4.10
CA LEU A 2 2.49 5.26 -4.01
C LEU A 2 2.90 4.00 -4.76
N TYR A 3 3.13 2.92 -4.01
CA TYR A 3 3.45 1.60 -4.52
C TYR A 3 2.22 0.69 -4.47
N LEU A 4 1.94 0.00 -5.56
CA LEU A 4 0.91 -1.03 -5.64
C LEU A 4 1.55 -2.38 -5.94
N LEU A 5 1.32 -3.38 -5.10
CA LEU A 5 1.75 -4.76 -5.31
C LEU A 5 0.51 -5.64 -5.51
N THR A 6 0.41 -6.27 -6.69
CA THR A 6 -0.75 -7.13 -7.05
C THR A 6 -0.38 -8.56 -7.40
N GLY A 7 -1.36 -9.47 -7.38
CA GLY A 7 -1.16 -10.90 -7.64
C GLY A 7 -2.02 -11.79 -6.76
N VAL A 8 -2.20 -13.04 -7.16
CA VAL A 8 -3.04 -14.01 -6.43
C VAL A 8 -2.54 -14.28 -4.99
N PRO A 9 -3.38 -14.80 -4.08
CA PRO A 9 -2.93 -15.27 -2.77
C PRO A 9 -1.74 -16.25 -2.90
N GLY A 10 -0.75 -16.13 -2.01
CA GLY A 10 0.46 -16.96 -2.05
C GLY A 10 1.48 -16.61 -3.14
N SER A 11 1.29 -15.54 -3.92
CA SER A 11 2.24 -15.12 -4.96
C SER A 11 3.52 -14.46 -4.42
N GLY A 12 3.55 -14.12 -3.12
CA GLY A 12 4.72 -13.53 -2.45
C GLY A 12 4.71 -11.99 -2.36
N LYS A 13 3.57 -11.33 -2.56
CA LYS A 13 3.43 -9.86 -2.47
C LYS A 13 3.88 -9.30 -1.12
N THR A 14 3.34 -9.84 -0.03
CA THR A 14 3.69 -9.43 1.34
C THR A 14 5.17 -9.67 1.61
N LEU A 15 5.74 -10.80 1.18
CA LEU A 15 7.17 -11.09 1.28
C LEU A 15 8.03 -10.07 0.52
N LYS A 16 7.58 -9.60 -0.64
CA LYS A 16 8.26 -8.53 -1.38
C LYS A 16 8.26 -7.23 -0.59
N VAL A 17 7.14 -6.82 -0.01
CA VAL A 17 7.04 -5.61 0.82
C VAL A 17 7.99 -5.71 2.01
N VAL A 18 7.96 -6.82 2.75
CA VAL A 18 8.89 -7.07 3.86
C VAL A 18 10.35 -6.98 3.39
N SER A 19 10.67 -7.57 2.23
CA SER A 19 12.00 -7.46 1.67
C SER A 19 12.38 -6.03 1.22
N MET A 20 11.42 -5.18 0.86
CA MET A 20 11.67 -3.79 0.51
C MET A 20 11.98 -3.00 1.78
N LEU A 21 11.12 -3.11 2.81
CA LEU A 21 11.30 -2.47 4.11
C LEU A 21 12.64 -2.84 4.77
N ALA A 22 13.05 -4.11 4.66
CA ALA A 22 14.29 -4.59 5.27
C ALA A 22 15.58 -4.23 4.50
N LYS A 23 15.51 -3.88 3.21
CA LYS A 23 16.71 -3.76 2.35
C LYS A 23 16.89 -2.38 1.72
N GLN A 24 15.82 -1.61 1.53
CA GLN A 24 15.92 -0.31 0.88
C GLN A 24 16.27 0.76 1.92
N LYS A 25 17.37 1.46 1.69
CA LYS A 25 17.86 2.52 2.58
C LYS A 25 16.83 3.63 2.77
N ASP A 26 16.08 3.95 1.72
CA ASP A 26 15.06 5.00 1.72
C ASP A 26 13.87 4.72 2.67
N PHE A 27 13.72 3.46 3.11
CA PHE A 27 12.70 3.05 4.06
C PHE A 27 13.23 2.84 5.48
N MET A 28 14.55 2.83 5.66
CA MET A 28 15.14 2.65 6.98
C MET A 28 14.98 3.92 7.82
N ASN A 29 14.78 3.73 9.13
CA ASN A 29 14.64 4.80 10.13
C ASN A 29 13.47 5.77 9.91
N ARG A 30 12.44 5.36 9.16
CA ARG A 30 11.21 6.15 8.99
C ARG A 30 10.08 5.56 9.83
N PRO A 31 9.16 6.37 10.36
CA PRO A 31 7.96 5.87 11.04
C PRO A 31 7.23 4.88 10.14
N LEU A 32 6.97 3.67 10.63
CA LEU A 32 6.38 2.59 9.85
C LEU A 32 5.06 2.16 10.48
N TYR A 33 3.96 2.31 9.75
CA TYR A 33 2.64 1.85 10.17
C TYR A 33 2.18 0.73 9.25
N VAL A 34 1.66 -0.34 9.83
CA VAL A 34 1.29 -1.54 9.08
C VAL A 34 -0.11 -2.00 9.46
N ASP A 35 -0.95 -2.20 8.44
CA ASP A 35 -2.29 -2.77 8.58
C ASP A 35 -2.40 -4.07 7.77
N GLY A 36 -2.81 -5.16 8.41
CA GLY A 36 -3.11 -6.43 7.75
C GLY A 36 -1.95 -7.42 7.56
N ILE A 37 -0.76 -7.17 8.11
CA ILE A 37 0.37 -8.12 8.10
C ILE A 37 0.61 -8.66 9.53
N PRO A 38 0.10 -9.86 9.88
CA PRO A 38 0.32 -10.42 11.21
C PRO A 38 1.78 -10.82 11.44
N ASP A 39 2.21 -10.76 12.70
CA ASP A 39 3.52 -11.21 13.17
C ASP A 39 4.73 -10.59 12.44
N LEU A 40 4.59 -9.34 11.98
CA LEU A 40 5.68 -8.63 11.33
C LEU A 40 6.79 -8.33 12.36
N LYS A 41 7.98 -8.89 12.11
CA LYS A 41 9.16 -8.72 12.97
C LYS A 41 9.91 -7.41 12.76
N ILE A 42 9.63 -6.69 11.68
CA ILE A 42 10.21 -5.36 11.43
C ILE A 42 9.57 -4.42 12.45
N PRO A 43 10.36 -3.64 13.23
CA PRO A 43 9.81 -2.65 14.15
C PRO A 43 8.86 -1.70 13.42
N HIS A 44 7.64 -1.59 13.93
CA HIS A 44 6.59 -0.73 13.40
C HIS A 44 5.80 -0.12 14.55
N GLU A 45 5.14 0.99 14.27
CA GLU A 45 4.26 1.70 15.17
C GLU A 45 2.83 1.23 14.99
N GLU A 46 2.07 1.25 16.08
CA GLU A 46 0.63 1.02 16.03
C GLU A 46 -0.10 2.29 15.55
N ILE A 47 -1.21 2.08 14.84
CA ILE A 47 -2.11 3.18 14.50
C ILE A 47 -2.70 3.72 15.81
N PRO A 48 -2.76 5.05 16.03
CA PRO A 48 -3.28 5.60 17.27
C PRO A 48 -4.67 5.11 17.64
N GLU A 49 -4.93 4.97 18.94
CA GLU A 49 -6.21 4.50 19.45
C GLU A 49 -7.38 5.35 18.93
N GLY A 50 -8.44 4.69 18.44
CA GLY A 50 -9.61 5.36 17.85
C GLY A 50 -9.44 5.82 16.40
N GLU A 51 -8.25 5.68 15.82
CA GLU A 51 -7.97 6.03 14.43
C GLU A 51 -7.90 4.79 13.52
N SER A 52 -7.90 5.03 12.21
CA SER A 52 -7.77 3.98 11.21
C SER A 52 -6.95 4.48 10.02
N ILE A 53 -6.68 3.60 9.05
CA ILE A 53 -6.08 4.03 7.79
C ILE A 53 -6.96 5.08 7.10
N GLN A 54 -8.30 5.07 7.21
CA GLN A 54 -9.14 6.11 6.59
C GLN A 54 -8.95 7.50 7.22
N THR A 55 -8.34 7.59 8.39
CA THR A 55 -8.05 8.85 9.07
C THR A 55 -6.56 9.20 9.08
N TRP A 56 -5.76 8.50 8.27
CA TRP A 56 -4.32 8.75 8.08
C TRP A 56 -3.96 10.24 7.92
N PRO A 57 -4.76 11.11 7.27
CA PRO A 57 -4.37 12.50 7.12
C PRO A 57 -4.20 13.22 8.45
N LYS A 58 -4.85 12.77 9.53
CA LYS A 58 -4.83 13.40 10.85
C LYS A 58 -3.62 13.00 11.70
N TRP A 59 -3.20 11.74 11.60
CA TRP A 59 -2.26 11.16 12.54
C TRP A 59 -0.91 10.78 11.93
N ALA A 60 -0.82 10.58 10.61
CA ALA A 60 0.42 10.15 9.99
C ALA A 60 1.50 11.26 10.07
N PRO A 61 2.64 11.01 10.74
CA PRO A 61 3.70 11.99 10.84
C PRO A 61 4.41 12.18 9.49
N PRO A 62 5.02 13.35 9.23
CA PRO A 62 5.83 13.55 8.03
C PRO A 62 6.91 12.48 7.88
N GLY A 63 7.13 12.02 6.66
CA GLY A 63 8.11 10.98 6.35
C GLY A 63 7.64 9.56 6.65
N ALA A 64 6.43 9.35 7.18
CA ALA A 64 5.94 8.01 7.50
C ALA A 64 5.75 7.12 6.27
N ILE A 65 5.88 5.82 6.50
CA ILE A 65 5.60 4.74 5.57
C ILE A 65 4.35 4.01 6.07
N ILE A 66 3.35 3.88 5.21
CA ILE A 66 2.09 3.22 5.53
C ILE A 66 1.93 2.00 4.63
N VAL A 67 1.91 0.82 5.23
CA VAL A 67 1.74 -0.46 4.55
C VAL A 67 0.33 -0.97 4.81
N VAL A 68 -0.39 -1.32 3.75
CA VAL A 68 -1.75 -1.84 3.86
C VAL A 68 -1.88 -3.12 3.06
N ASP A 69 -1.99 -4.26 3.75
CA ASP A 69 -2.30 -5.54 3.14
C ASP A 69 -3.80 -5.72 2.90
N GLU A 70 -4.13 -6.37 1.79
CA GLU A 70 -5.49 -6.49 1.25
C GLU A 70 -6.21 -5.12 1.28
N CYS A 71 -5.57 -4.10 0.71
CA CYS A 71 -5.96 -2.69 0.82
C CYS A 71 -7.35 -2.37 0.27
N GLN A 72 -7.96 -3.27 -0.52
CA GLN A 72 -9.37 -3.19 -0.89
C GLN A 72 -10.33 -3.27 0.30
N ARG A 73 -9.89 -3.66 1.50
CA ARG A 73 -10.70 -3.54 2.73
C ARG A 73 -11.06 -2.08 3.01
N ILE A 74 -10.14 -1.16 2.69
CA ILE A 74 -10.21 0.26 2.98
C ILE A 74 -10.56 1.04 1.71
N PHE A 75 -9.78 0.88 0.65
CA PHE A 75 -9.87 1.67 -0.58
C PHE A 75 -10.79 1.01 -1.62
N ARG A 76 -12.04 0.70 -1.27
CA ARG A 76 -12.96 -0.04 -2.16
C ARG A 76 -13.30 0.72 -3.45
N PRO A 77 -13.64 0.00 -4.54
CA PRO A 77 -14.18 0.63 -5.74
C PRO A 77 -15.49 1.33 -5.43
N ARG A 78 -15.75 2.42 -6.14
CA ARG A 78 -16.93 3.27 -5.93
C ARG A 78 -17.82 3.25 -7.17
N PRO A 79 -19.13 3.53 -7.02
CA PRO A 79 -20.00 3.78 -8.17
C PRO A 79 -19.47 4.93 -9.03
N SER A 80 -19.65 4.83 -10.34
CA SER A 80 -19.26 5.89 -11.28
C SER A 80 -19.93 7.23 -10.90
N GLY A 81 -19.18 8.33 -10.93
CA GLY A 81 -19.69 9.67 -10.62
C GLY A 81 -19.88 9.98 -9.14
N SER A 82 -19.67 9.03 -8.22
CA SER A 82 -19.72 9.33 -6.78
C SER A 82 -18.57 10.25 -6.34
N LYS A 83 -18.76 10.99 -5.23
CA LYS A 83 -17.72 11.86 -4.64
C LYS A 83 -16.50 11.02 -4.20
N VAL A 84 -15.29 11.49 -4.52
CA VAL A 84 -14.04 10.90 -4.00
C VAL A 84 -14.00 11.12 -2.48
N PRO A 85 -13.79 10.07 -1.66
CA PRO A 85 -13.65 10.23 -0.22
C PRO A 85 -12.44 11.08 0.13
N ASP A 86 -12.55 11.91 1.18
CA ASP A 86 -11.54 12.91 1.50
C ASP A 86 -10.16 12.25 1.77
N TYR A 87 -10.12 11.11 2.46
CA TYR A 87 -8.87 10.37 2.73
C TYR A 87 -8.20 9.77 1.47
N VAL A 88 -8.94 9.62 0.38
CA VAL A 88 -8.42 9.20 -0.93
C VAL A 88 -7.94 10.43 -1.70
N ALA A 89 -8.69 11.53 -1.65
CA ALA A 89 -8.29 12.79 -2.27
C ALA A 89 -6.98 13.35 -1.66
N GLU A 90 -6.81 13.24 -0.34
CA GLU A 90 -5.58 13.62 0.36
C GLU A 90 -4.33 12.89 -0.14
N LEU A 91 -4.47 11.75 -0.84
CA LEU A 91 -3.33 11.06 -1.44
C LEU A 91 -2.72 11.83 -2.61
N GLU A 92 -3.42 12.81 -3.21
CA GLU A 92 -2.82 13.67 -4.26
C GLU A 92 -1.63 14.47 -3.73
N THR A 93 -1.68 14.90 -2.45
CA THR A 93 -0.68 15.77 -1.84
C THR A 93 0.23 15.05 -0.83
N HIS A 94 0.14 13.72 -0.75
CA HIS A 94 0.90 12.91 0.20
C HIS A 94 2.42 13.17 0.16
N ARG A 95 2.96 13.51 -1.02
CA ARG A 95 4.37 13.85 -1.24
C ARG A 95 4.84 15.10 -0.51
N HIS A 96 3.96 16.07 -0.24
CA HIS A 96 4.31 17.28 0.53
C HIS A 96 4.72 16.94 1.96
N ARG A 97 4.14 15.88 2.52
CA ARG A 97 4.50 15.33 3.84
C ARG A 97 5.58 14.25 3.76
N GLY A 98 6.10 13.94 2.57
CA GLY A 98 7.08 12.86 2.38
C GLY A 98 6.54 11.47 2.74
N LEU A 99 5.22 11.26 2.62
CA LEU A 99 4.62 9.97 2.95
C LEU A 99 4.85 8.96 1.82
N ASP A 100 5.02 7.69 2.19
CA ASP A 100 5.03 6.58 1.23
C ASP A 100 3.96 5.54 1.58
N PHE A 101 3.22 5.07 0.59
CA PHE A 101 2.23 4.03 0.77
C PHE A 101 2.63 2.76 0.00
N LEU A 102 2.65 1.63 0.69
CA LEU A 102 2.84 0.31 0.11
C LEU A 102 1.53 -0.46 0.21
N LEU A 103 0.80 -0.50 -0.90
CA LEU A 103 -0.53 -1.06 -0.98
C LEU A 103 -0.49 -2.43 -1.63
N ILE A 104 -1.04 -3.44 -0.96
CA ILE A 104 -1.08 -4.81 -1.45
C ILE A 104 -2.53 -5.19 -1.73
N THR A 105 -2.80 -5.73 -2.91
CA THR A 105 -4.13 -6.26 -3.25
C THR A 105 -4.02 -7.45 -4.20
N GLN A 106 -5.09 -8.22 -4.38
CA GLN A 106 -5.09 -9.33 -5.34
C GLN A 106 -5.11 -8.82 -6.78
N HIS A 107 -5.86 -7.76 -7.05
CA HIS A 107 -6.06 -7.22 -8.39
C HIS A 107 -6.29 -5.70 -8.35
N PRO A 108 -5.72 -4.90 -9.27
CA PRO A 108 -5.82 -3.44 -9.22
C PRO A 108 -7.24 -2.89 -9.38
N ARG A 109 -8.17 -3.65 -9.96
CA ARG A 109 -9.59 -3.25 -10.04
C ARG A 109 -10.36 -3.39 -8.72
N LEU A 110 -9.76 -3.98 -7.70
CA LEU A 110 -10.36 -4.10 -6.36
C LEU A 110 -10.18 -2.83 -5.54
N ILE A 111 -9.46 -1.82 -6.05
CA ILE A 111 -9.28 -0.55 -5.37
C ILE A 111 -9.92 0.61 -6.11
N ASP A 112 -10.10 1.72 -5.40
CA ASP A 112 -10.61 2.99 -5.91
C ASP A 112 -9.90 3.39 -7.21
N VAL A 113 -10.69 3.83 -8.19
CA VAL A 113 -10.18 4.27 -9.50
C VAL A 113 -9.26 5.49 -9.38
N HIS A 114 -9.57 6.41 -8.47
CA HIS A 114 -8.79 7.62 -8.23
C HIS A 114 -7.45 7.29 -7.58
N LEU A 115 -7.45 6.44 -6.53
CA LEU A 115 -6.21 5.91 -5.95
C LEU A 115 -5.34 5.23 -7.01
N ARG A 116 -5.94 4.37 -7.84
CA ARG A 116 -5.21 3.64 -8.88
C ARG A 116 -4.55 4.57 -9.90
N SER A 117 -5.16 5.71 -10.22
CA SER A 117 -4.54 6.71 -11.12
C SER A 117 -3.39 7.47 -10.48
N LEU A 118 -3.27 7.47 -9.15
CA LEU A 118 -2.16 8.08 -8.43
C LEU A 118 -0.98 7.12 -8.21
N ILE A 119 -1.13 5.83 -8.54
CA ILE A 119 -0.05 4.84 -8.36
C ILE A 119 1.13 5.17 -9.26
N GLU A 120 2.29 5.27 -8.64
CA GLU A 120 3.54 5.63 -9.31
C GLU A 120 4.39 4.38 -9.61
N HIS A 121 4.23 3.34 -8.81
CA HIS A 121 4.98 2.10 -8.98
C HIS A 121 4.05 0.91 -8.81
N HIS A 122 3.74 0.22 -9.90
CA HIS A 122 2.93 -0.99 -9.86
C HIS A 122 3.80 -2.23 -10.12
N THR A 123 3.80 -3.18 -9.19
CA THR A 123 4.39 -4.51 -9.37
C THR A 123 3.29 -5.59 -9.38
N HIS A 124 3.26 -6.46 -10.38
CA HIS A 124 2.37 -7.62 -10.43
C HIS A 124 3.13 -8.95 -10.35
N PHE A 125 2.70 -9.82 -9.45
CA PHE A 125 3.21 -11.17 -9.27
C PHE A 125 2.27 -12.19 -9.89
N SER A 126 2.78 -12.98 -10.83
CA SER A 126 2.08 -14.13 -11.40
C SER A 126 2.90 -15.41 -11.24
N LYS A 127 2.23 -16.55 -11.25
CA LYS A 127 2.85 -17.88 -11.28
C LYS A 127 2.46 -18.55 -12.60
N THR A 128 3.43 -19.12 -13.31
CA THR A 128 3.14 -19.95 -14.48
C THR A 128 2.71 -21.34 -14.03
N ASN A 129 2.04 -22.08 -14.92
CA ASN A 129 1.64 -23.46 -14.64
C ASN A 129 2.85 -24.39 -14.38
N LEU A 130 4.05 -24.00 -14.83
CA LEU A 130 5.31 -24.71 -14.59
C LEU A 130 5.96 -24.36 -13.23
N GLY A 131 5.29 -23.57 -12.39
CA GLY A 131 5.78 -23.21 -11.06
C GLY A 131 6.68 -21.97 -11.01
N LEU A 132 7.02 -21.37 -12.16
CA LEU A 132 7.87 -20.18 -12.22
C LEU A 132 7.10 -18.94 -11.76
N ARG A 133 7.70 -18.15 -10.85
CA ARG A 133 7.18 -16.85 -10.44
C ARG A 133 7.70 -15.76 -11.39
N ARG A 134 6.80 -14.93 -11.89
CA ARG A 134 7.10 -13.77 -12.72
C ARG A 134 6.72 -12.49 -11.98
N LYS A 135 7.55 -11.47 -12.15
CA LYS A 135 7.33 -10.11 -11.66
C LYS A 135 7.23 -9.20 -12.88
N LEU A 136 6.15 -8.43 -12.97
CA LEU A 136 5.93 -7.39 -13.97
C LEU A 136 5.90 -6.04 -13.25
N GLU A 137 6.51 -5.00 -13.82
CA GLU A 137 6.62 -3.69 -13.19
C GLU A 137 6.22 -2.57 -14.17
N TRP A 138 5.55 -1.55 -13.65
CA TRP A 138 5.18 -0.31 -14.34
C TRP A 138 5.54 0.89 -13.47
N THR A 139 5.96 1.98 -14.12
CA THR A 139 6.37 3.26 -13.53
C THR A 139 5.78 4.42 -14.30
#